data_AF-A0A1M6S709-F1
#
_entry.id   AF-A0A1M6S709-F1
#
_cell.length_a   1.000
_cell.length_b   1.000
_cell.length_c   1.000
_cell.angle_alpha   90.00
_cell.angle_beta   90.00
_cell.angle_gamma   90.00
#
_symmetry.space_group_name_H-M   'P 1'
#
loop_
_entity.id
_entity.type
_entity.pdbx_description
1 polymer ?
#
loop_
_entity_poly.entity_id
_entity_poly.type
_entity_poly.pdbx_seq_one_letter_code
_entity_poly.pdbx_strand_id
1 'polypeptide(L)' 'MIQEIKIIMENYLNNVKLCMLLTGTVVEEGIQISDRLTLPLELVQGNLKKGLTPGKQVRLLRNHGGQQYYLLEVVEE' A
#
# COMPACT_ATOMS: atom_id res chain seq x y z
N MET A 1 -35.19 -6.03 0.73
CA MET A 1 -34.04 -6.98 0.83
C MET A 1 -33.13 -7.01 -0.40
N ILE A 2 -33.63 -7.19 -1.63
CA ILE A 2 -32.75 -7.28 -2.81
C ILE A 2 -32.02 -5.97 -3.13
N GLN A 3 -32.62 -4.82 -2.82
CA GLN A 3 -32.01 -3.50 -3.04
C GLN A 3 -30.86 -3.25 -2.07
N GLU A 4 -31.04 -3.65 -0.82
CA GLU A 4 -30.07 -3.53 0.27
C GLU A 4 -28.84 -4.40 -0.02
N ILE A 5 -29.04 -5.62 -0.52
CA ILE A 5 -27.95 -6.49 -0.97
C ILE A 5 -27.18 -5.83 -2.13
N LYS A 6 -27.88 -5.26 -3.12
CA LYS A 6 -27.22 -4.55 -4.23
C LYS A 6 -26.37 -3.39 -3.74
N ILE A 7 -26.90 -2.57 -2.82
CA ILE A 7 -26.16 -1.44 -2.23
C ILE A 7 -24.92 -1.95 -1.49
N ILE A 8 -25.04 -3.03 -0.70
CA ILE A 8 -23.89 -3.63 0.00
C ILE A 8 -22.83 -4.09 -1.00
N MET A 9 -23.23 -4.77 -2.08
CA MET A 9 -22.31 -5.24 -3.11
C MET A 9 -21.65 -4.10 -3.88
N GLU A 10 -22.41 -3.08 -4.29
CA GLU A 10 -21.88 -1.89 -4.96
C GLU A 10 -20.88 -1.17 -4.07
N ASN A 11 -21.19 -0.96 -2.80
CA ASN A 11 -20.29 -0.33 -1.85
C ASN A 11 -19.01 -1.15 -1.66
N TYR A 12 -19.12 -2.48 -1.56
CA TYR A 12 -17.96 -3.35 -1.46
C TYR A 12 -17.07 -3.25 -2.70
N LEU A 13 -17.65 -3.41 -3.90
CA LEU A 13 -16.92 -3.37 -5.17
C LEU A 13 -16.26 -2.02 -5.45
N ASN A 14 -16.91 -0.91 -5.05
CA ASN A 14 -16.37 0.43 -5.26
C ASN A 14 -15.24 0.79 -4.27
N ASN A 15 -15.22 0.18 -3.07
CA ASN A 15 -14.24 0.51 -2.04
C ASN A 15 -13.10 -0.50 -1.93
N VAL A 16 -13.26 -1.71 -2.48
CA VAL A 16 -12.26 -2.75 -2.38
C VAL A 16 -10.97 -2.33 -3.08
N LYS A 17 -9.87 -2.29 -2.32
CA LYS A 17 -8.54 -2.04 -2.88
C LYS A 17 -7.97 -3.36 -3.38
N LEU A 18 -7.80 -3.48 -4.68
CA LEU A 18 -7.23 -4.69 -5.28
C LEU A 18 -5.76 -4.86 -4.91
N CYS A 19 -5.30 -6.11 -4.91
CA CYS A 19 -3.89 -6.43 -4.79
C CYS A 19 -3.13 -5.79 -5.96
N MET A 20 -2.04 -5.09 -5.65
CA MET A 20 -1.31 -4.31 -6.65
C MET A 20 0.16 -4.13 -6.25
N LEU A 21 1.05 -4.19 -7.23
CA LEU A 21 2.44 -3.78 -7.09
C LEU A 21 2.55 -2.26 -7.20
N LEU A 22 3.24 -1.65 -6.25
CA LEU A 22 3.41 -0.21 -6.14
C LEU A 22 4.90 0.11 -6.01
N THR A 23 5.30 1.26 -6.53
CA THR A 23 6.62 1.85 -6.29
C THR A 23 6.44 3.09 -5.44
N GLY A 24 7.35 3.31 -4.50
CA GLY A 24 7.34 4.50 -3.67
C GLY A 24 8.73 4.91 -3.22
N THR A 25 8.82 6.11 -2.69
CA THR A 25 10.07 6.69 -2.16
C THR A 25 9.99 6.74 -0.64
N VAL A 26 11.05 6.29 0.03
CA VAL A 26 11.16 6.40 1.48
C VAL A 26 11.34 7.87 1.86
N VAL A 27 10.47 8.35 2.74
CA VAL A 27 10.50 9.68 3.36
C VAL A 27 10.55 9.50 4.88
N GLU A 28 10.84 10.55 5.64
CA GLU A 28 10.96 10.44 7.12
C GLU A 28 9.66 9.91 7.77
N GLU A 29 8.51 10.32 7.26
CA GLU A 29 7.19 9.92 7.75
C GLU A 29 6.71 8.55 7.22
N GLY A 30 7.44 7.92 6.30
CA GLY A 30 7.15 6.58 5.79
C GLY A 30 7.47 6.35 4.31
N ILE A 31 6.53 5.81 3.54
CA ILE A 31 6.75 5.53 2.11
C ILE A 31 5.74 6.31 1.26
N GLN A 32 6.23 7.28 0.51
CA GLN A 32 5.42 8.06 -0.41
C GLN A 32 5.21 7.29 -1.71
N ILE A 33 3.96 6.96 -2.03
CA ILE A 33 3.57 6.26 -3.27
C ILE A 33 3.04 7.23 -4.32
N SER A 34 2.46 8.34 -3.88
CA SER A 34 2.03 9.44 -4.74
C SER A 34 2.11 10.77 -3.99
N ASP A 35 1.96 11.88 -4.70
CA ASP A 35 2.02 13.24 -4.13
C ASP A 35 1.05 13.47 -2.96
N ARG A 36 -0.02 12.68 -2.87
CA ARG A 36 -1.07 12.79 -1.85
C ARG A 36 -1.11 11.63 -0.86
N LEU A 37 -0.29 10.59 -1.06
CA LEU A 37 -0.36 9.37 -0.26
C LEU A 37 1.03 8.97 0.24
N THR A 38 1.23 9.17 1.54
CA THR A 38 2.34 8.62 2.30
C THR A 38 1.81 7.49 3.17
N LEU A 39 2.38 6.30 2.98
CA LEU A 39 2.08 5.15 3.82
C LEU A 39 2.86 5.23 5.12
N PRO A 40 2.19 5.18 6.28
CA PRO A 40 2.89 5.05 7.54
C PRO A 40 3.59 3.69 7.61
N LEU A 41 4.81 3.67 8.17
CA LEU A 41 5.62 2.47 8.26
C LEU A 41 4.93 1.32 9.01
N GLU A 42 3.99 1.62 9.91
CA GLU A 42 3.19 0.64 10.64
C GLU A 42 2.40 -0.32 9.74
N LEU A 43 1.94 0.18 8.57
CA LEU A 43 1.23 -0.63 7.58
C LEU A 43 2.19 -1.42 6.68
N VAL A 44 3.49 -1.13 6.75
CA VAL A 44 4.53 -1.78 5.96
C VAL A 44 5.10 -2.95 6.75
N GLN A 45 4.99 -4.14 6.15
CA GLN A 45 5.48 -5.41 6.65
C GLN A 45 6.66 -5.89 5.80
N GLY A 46 7.60 -6.58 6.43
CA GLY A 46 8.74 -7.19 5.73
C GLY A 46 10.06 -7.00 6.45
N ASN A 47 10.95 -7.97 6.29
CA ASN A 47 12.25 -8.01 6.97
C ASN A 47 13.18 -6.85 6.53
N LEU A 48 12.99 -6.38 5.29
CA LEU A 48 13.77 -5.28 4.70
C LEU A 48 13.44 -3.90 5.29
N LYS A 49 12.42 -3.79 6.14
CA LYS A 49 12.00 -2.53 6.78
C LYS A 49 13.11 -1.86 7.60
N LYS A 50 13.99 -2.67 8.23
CA LYS A 50 15.11 -2.16 9.03
C LYS A 50 16.21 -1.48 8.20
N GLY A 51 16.26 -1.73 6.89
CA GLY A 51 17.25 -1.18 5.97
C GLY A 51 16.74 0.00 5.14
N LEU A 52 15.54 0.51 5.44
CA LEU A 52 14.97 1.64 4.72
C LEU A 52 15.67 2.94 5.13
N THR A 53 16.25 3.62 4.14
CA THR A 53 16.85 4.94 4.29
C THR A 53 16.07 5.95 3.44
N PRO A 54 15.82 7.17 3.96
CA PRO A 54 15.16 8.22 3.18
C PRO A 54 15.82 8.44 1.82
N GLY A 55 15.00 8.69 0.79
CA GLY A 55 15.43 8.91 -0.59
C GLY A 55 15.54 7.65 -1.45
N LYS A 56 15.53 6.44 -0.87
CA LYS A 56 15.53 5.20 -1.67
C LYS A 56 14.16 4.91 -2.25
N GLN A 57 14.14 4.37 -3.47
CA GLN A 57 12.94 3.81 -4.07
C GLN A 57 12.73 2.37 -3.60
N VAL A 58 11.48 1.99 -3.44
CA VAL A 58 11.10 0.66 -2.98
C VAL A 58 9.91 0.13 -3.75
N ARG A 59 9.83 -1.20 -3.86
CA ARG A 59 8.70 -1.89 -4.45
C ARG A 59 7.90 -2.59 -3.37
N LEU A 60 6.59 -2.34 -3.39
CA LEU A 60 5.63 -2.79 -2.39
C LEU A 60 4.56 -3.64 -3.06
N LEU A 61 4.07 -4.65 -2.35
CA LEU A 61 2.85 -5.35 -2.69
C LEU A 61 1.74 -4.94 -1.72
N ARG A 62 0.71 -4.25 -2.21
CA ARG A 62 -0.50 -3.98 -1.43
C ARG A 62 -1.35 -5.24 -1.34
N ASN A 63 -1.76 -5.62 -0.14
CA ASN A 63 -2.70 -6.73 0.03
C ASN A 63 -4.10 -6.35 -0.48
N HIS A 64 -4.94 -7.36 -0.72
CA HIS A 64 -6.35 -7.12 -0.99
C HIS A 64 -7.01 -6.44 0.22
N GLY A 65 -7.81 -5.41 -0.02
CA GLY A 65 -8.40 -4.55 1.01
C GLY A 65 -7.52 -3.38 1.45
N GLY A 66 -6.23 -3.34 1.07
CA GLY A 66 -5.36 -2.17 1.25
C GLY A 66 -4.95 -1.86 2.69
N GLN A 67 -5.01 -2.85 3.57
CA GLN A 67 -4.68 -2.71 4.99
C GLN A 67 -3.19 -2.87 5.26
N GLN A 68 -2.46 -3.60 4.40
CA GLN A 68 -1.06 -3.93 4.60
C GLN A 68 -0.29 -3.84 3.29
N TYR A 69 0.98 -3.48 3.40
CA TYR A 69 1.91 -3.34 2.29
C TYR A 69 3.16 -4.16 2.59
N TYR A 70 3.50 -5.08 1.71
CA TYR A 70 4.67 -5.93 1.87
C TYR A 70 5.83 -5.36 1.08
N LEU A 71 6.94 -5.08 1.75
CA LEU A 71 8.17 -4.63 1.12
C LEU A 71 8.83 -5.82 0.41
N LEU A 72 8.93 -5.72 -0.91
CA LEU A 72 9.51 -6.77 -1.76
C LEU A 72 10.99 -6.53 -1.98
N GLU A 73 11.35 -5.30 -2.35
CA GLU A 73 12.73 -4.92 -2.68
C GLU A 73 12.93 -3.43 -2.52
N VAL A 74 14.19 -3.04 -2.35
CA VAL A 74 14.67 -1.68 -2.51
C VAL A 74 15.20 -1.58 -3.94
N VAL A 75 14.66 -0.64 -4.72
CA VAL A 75 15.07 -0.42 -6.11
C VAL A 75 16.33 0.43 -6.07
N GLU A 76 17.48 -0.22 -6.29
CA GLU A 76 18.77 0.43 -6.54
C GLU A 76 19.01 0.37 -8.05
N GLU A 77 19.47 1.48 -8.65
CA GLU A 77 20.00 1.48 -10.03
C GLU A 77 21.35 0.76 -10.10
#